data_AF-D2YDJ3-F1
#
_entry.id   AF-D2YDJ3-F1
#
_cell.length_a   1.000
_cell.length_b   1.000
_cell.length_c   1.000
_cell.angle_alpha   90.00
_cell.angle_beta   90.00
_cell.angle_gamma   90.00
#
_symmetry.space_group_name_H-M   'P 1'
#
loop_
_entity.id
_entity.type
_entity.pdbx_description
1 polymer ?
#
loop_
_entity_poly.entity_id
_entity_poly.type
_entity_poly.pdbx_seq_one_letter_code
_entity_poly.pdbx_strand_id
1 'polypeptide(L)'
;MKSRTIADISQCLLDKARAEQFAGYDPFDGLNSSWFSWMPVSKDSTFGLAWIQLFKRSPINLRPWFGVSKARNPKGVALFILGLIEQYLVT
;
A
#
# COMPACT_ATOMS: atom_id res chain seq x y z
N MET A 1 -19.12 14.98 -16.43
CA MET A 1 -17.81 14.34 -16.23
C MET A 1 -16.77 15.45 -16.16
N LYS A 2 -16.25 15.82 -14.98
CA LYS A 2 -15.24 16.89 -14.89
C LYS A 2 -14.02 16.48 -15.74
N SER A 3 -13.58 17.36 -16.64
CA SER A 3 -12.32 17.19 -17.36
C SER A 3 -11.22 17.03 -16.31
N ARG A 4 -10.53 15.89 -16.28
CA ARG A 4 -9.50 15.62 -15.28
C ARG A 4 -8.18 16.14 -15.83
N THR A 5 -7.80 17.35 -15.46
CA THR A 5 -6.44 17.80 -15.75
C THR A 5 -5.44 16.99 -14.93
N ILE A 6 -4.17 16.96 -15.35
CA ILE A 6 -3.11 16.29 -14.57
C ILE A 6 -3.03 16.89 -13.16
N ALA A 7 -3.20 18.22 -13.04
CA ALA A 7 -3.21 18.91 -11.76
C ALA A 7 -4.35 18.41 -10.84
N ASP A 8 -5.56 18.23 -11.37
CA ASP A 8 -6.70 17.70 -10.60
C ASP A 8 -6.45 16.26 -10.13
N ILE A 9 -5.81 15.43 -10.97
CA ILE A 9 -5.48 14.04 -10.62
C ILE A 9 -4.43 14.02 -9.51
N SER A 10 -3.36 14.79 -9.65
CA SER A 10 -2.28 14.89 -8.65
C SER A 10 -2.80 15.39 -7.31
N GLN A 11 -3.66 16.42 -7.31
CA GLN A 11 -4.26 16.95 -6.10
C GLN A 11 -5.18 15.92 -5.42
N CYS A 12 -6.04 15.26 -6.20
CA CYS A 12 -6.92 14.19 -5.68
C CYS A 12 -6.11 13.02 -5.09
N LEU A 13 -5.01 12.62 -5.72
CA LEU A 13 -4.12 11.59 -5.20
C LEU A 13 -3.45 12.01 -3.90
N LEU A 14 -2.95 13.25 -3.84
CA LEU A 14 -2.30 13.81 -2.65
C LEU A 14 -3.27 13.89 -1.46
N ASP A 15 -4.51 14.33 -1.70
CA ASP A 15 -5.53 14.43 -0.65
C ASP A 15 -5.93 13.04 -0.12
N LYS A 16 -6.06 12.04 -1.01
CA LYS A 16 -6.27 10.64 -0.60
C LYS A 16 -5.09 10.10 0.21
N ALA A 17 -3.86 10.37 -0.21
CA ALA A 17 -2.67 9.94 0.52
C ALA A 17 -2.58 10.60 1.90
N ARG A 18 -2.92 11.90 2.02
CA ARG A 18 -2.98 12.62 3.29
C ARG A 18 -4.06 12.06 4.23
N ALA A 19 -5.25 11.76 3.71
CA ALA A 19 -6.35 11.17 4.49
C ALA A 19 -5.94 9.82 5.11
N GLU A 20 -5.13 9.04 4.41
CA GLU A 20 -4.56 7.77 4.87
C GLU A 20 -3.23 7.94 5.61
N GLN A 21 -2.83 9.18 5.93
CA GLN A 21 -1.56 9.52 6.57
C GLN A 21 -0.32 8.91 5.88
N PHE A 22 -0.35 8.77 4.56
CA PHE A 22 0.69 8.11 3.75
C PHE A 22 0.95 6.65 4.16
N ALA A 23 -0.01 6.01 4.84
CA ALA A 23 0.03 4.61 5.17
C ALA A 23 -0.73 3.79 4.11
N GLY A 24 -0.15 2.65 3.72
CA GLY A 24 -0.70 1.79 2.70
C GLY A 24 -0.42 0.32 2.98
N TYR A 25 -0.88 -0.51 2.06
CA TYR A 25 -0.62 -1.93 2.06
C TYR A 25 0.52 -2.28 1.12
N ASP A 26 1.49 -3.05 1.58
CA ASP A 26 2.52 -3.67 0.74
C ASP A 26 2.04 -5.05 0.23
N PRO A 27 2.33 -5.40 -1.04
CA PRO A 27 2.24 -6.76 -1.56
C PRO A 27 2.69 -7.85 -0.58
N PHE A 28 3.78 -7.63 0.14
CA PHE A 28 4.42 -8.60 1.04
C PHE A 28 3.86 -8.60 2.46
N ASP A 29 2.97 -7.67 2.81
CA ASP A 29 2.42 -7.56 4.17
C ASP A 29 1.51 -8.74 4.57
N GLY A 30 1.14 -9.61 3.62
CA GLY A 30 0.34 -10.82 3.91
C GLY A 30 0.97 -11.75 4.94
N LEU A 31 2.31 -11.76 5.10
CA LEU A 31 3.01 -12.53 6.14
C LEU A 31 2.90 -11.92 7.54
N ASN A 32 2.51 -10.64 7.63
CA ASN A 32 2.31 -9.93 8.89
C ASN A 32 0.86 -10.05 9.40
N SER A 33 0.01 -10.84 8.72
CA SER A 33 -1.34 -11.11 9.20
C SER A 33 -1.33 -11.77 10.57
N SER A 34 -2.20 -11.32 11.47
CA SER A 34 -2.41 -11.92 12.80
C SER A 34 -2.81 -13.40 12.74
N TRP A 35 -3.31 -13.87 11.60
CA TRP A 35 -3.64 -15.28 11.35
C TRP A 35 -2.42 -16.21 11.40
N PHE A 36 -1.22 -15.74 11.06
CA PHE A 36 0.01 -16.52 11.25
C PHE A 36 0.37 -16.72 12.73
N SER A 37 -0.19 -15.92 13.64
CA SER A 37 -0.05 -16.16 15.07
C SER A 37 -0.97 -17.28 15.57
N TRP A 38 -2.02 -17.63 14.82
CA TRP A 38 -3.02 -18.63 15.22
C TRP A 38 -2.82 -19.98 14.52
N MET A 39 -2.23 -19.99 13.32
CA MET A 39 -1.85 -21.22 12.62
C MET A 39 -0.42 -21.65 12.99
N PRO A 40 -0.17 -22.96 13.27
CA PRO A 40 1.17 -23.51 13.53
C PRO A 40 1.93 -23.72 12.20
N VAL A 41 1.91 -22.73 11.31
CA VAL A 41 2.52 -22.82 9.98
C VAL A 41 3.61 -21.78 9.85
N SER A 42 4.83 -22.24 9.56
CA SER A 42 6.00 -21.37 9.43
C SER A 42 5.88 -20.42 8.23
N LYS A 43 6.19 -19.15 8.47
CA LYS A 43 6.21 -18.09 7.44
C LYS A 43 7.22 -18.37 6.31
N ASP A 44 8.30 -19.07 6.63
CA ASP A 44 9.39 -19.41 5.70
C ASP A 44 9.17 -20.71 4.92
N SER A 45 7.99 -21.33 5.07
CA SER A 45 7.62 -22.56 4.37
C SER A 45 7.05 -22.27 2.97
N THR A 46 6.92 -23.31 2.14
CA THR A 46 6.22 -23.26 0.85
C THR A 46 4.79 -22.72 0.98
N PHE A 47 4.16 -22.90 2.14
CA PHE A 47 2.87 -22.30 2.47
C PHE A 47 2.93 -20.77 2.55
N GLY A 48 3.96 -20.20 3.20
CA GLY A 48 4.15 -18.74 3.26
C GLY A 48 4.39 -18.14 1.88
N LEU A 49 5.12 -18.85 1.01
CA LEU A 49 5.26 -18.47 -0.40
C LEU A 49 3.93 -18.50 -1.14
N ALA A 50 3.16 -19.60 -1.02
CA ALA A 50 1.83 -19.71 -1.63
C ALA A 50 0.89 -18.59 -1.14
N TRP A 51 0.96 -18.27 0.15
CA TRP A 51 0.20 -17.19 0.77
C TRP A 51 0.57 -15.82 0.19
N ILE A 52 1.86 -15.48 0.10
CA ILE A 52 2.29 -14.24 -0.55
C ILE A 52 1.81 -14.19 -2.01
N GLN A 53 1.94 -15.29 -2.76
CA GLN A 53 1.50 -15.32 -4.16
C GLN A 53 -0.02 -15.13 -4.28
N LEU A 54 -0.81 -15.69 -3.37
CA LEU A 54 -2.25 -15.49 -3.30
C LEU A 54 -2.58 -14.00 -3.08
N PHE A 55 -1.96 -13.34 -2.11
CA PHE A 55 -2.18 -11.92 -1.82
C PHE A 55 -1.65 -10.98 -2.91
N LYS A 56 -0.63 -11.42 -3.65
CA LYS A 56 -0.06 -10.67 -4.78
C LYS A 56 -0.90 -10.78 -6.04
N ARG A 57 -1.48 -11.95 -6.32
CA ARG A 57 -2.26 -12.23 -7.55
C ARG A 57 -3.77 -12.08 -7.37
N SER A 58 -4.25 -11.98 -6.14
CA SER A 58 -5.67 -11.78 -5.86
C SER A 58 -6.12 -10.41 -6.38
N PRO A 59 -7.23 -10.34 -7.15
CA PRO A 59 -7.84 -9.07 -7.57
C PRO A 59 -8.54 -8.36 -6.41
N ILE A 60 -8.77 -9.06 -5.29
CA ILE A 60 -9.43 -8.54 -4.09
C ILE A 60 -8.37 -8.29 -3.02
N ASN A 61 -8.44 -7.13 -2.37
CA ASN A 61 -7.58 -6.82 -1.22
C ASN A 61 -8.05 -7.58 0.01
N LEU A 62 -7.45 -8.74 0.24
CA LEU A 62 -7.72 -9.59 1.40
C LEU A 62 -7.10 -9.04 2.71
N ARG A 63 -6.07 -8.19 2.60
CA ARG A 63 -5.28 -7.61 3.72
C ARG A 63 -6.13 -7.05 4.89
N PRO A 64 -7.21 -6.28 4.67
CA PRO A 64 -8.05 -5.76 5.75
C PRO A 64 -8.74 -6.88 6.55
N TRP A 65 -9.07 -8.00 5.90
CA TRP A 65 -9.74 -9.14 6.56
C TRP A 65 -8.77 -10.01 7.37
N PHE A 66 -7.50 -10.03 6.97
CA PHE A 66 -6.45 -10.78 7.66
C PHE A 66 -5.69 -9.95 8.71
N GLY A 67 -6.25 -8.81 9.13
CA GLY A 67 -5.69 -8.00 10.21
C GLY A 67 -4.32 -7.39 9.89
N VAL A 68 -4.01 -7.22 8.60
CA VAL A 68 -2.80 -6.52 8.18
C VAL A 68 -3.00 -5.03 8.41
N SER A 69 -2.16 -4.42 9.25
CA SER A 69 -2.17 -2.98 9.48
C SER A 69 -1.57 -2.23 8.30
N LYS A 70 -2.14 -1.07 7.94
CA LYS A 70 -1.49 -0.15 6.99
C LYS A 70 -0.25 0.45 7.64
N ALA A 71 0.85 0.52 6.91
CA ALA A 71 2.10 1.10 7.39
C ALA A 71 2.60 2.21 6.47
N ARG A 72 3.37 3.15 7.02
CA ARG A 72 4.08 4.15 6.22
C ARG A 72 5.32 3.50 5.61
N ASN A 73 5.38 3.47 4.28
CA ASN A 73 6.59 3.07 3.58
C ASN A 73 7.49 4.31 3.40
N PRO A 74 8.70 4.36 3.97
CA PRO A 74 9.59 5.52 3.85
C PRO A 74 9.93 5.85 2.40
N LYS A 75 9.99 4.84 1.51
CA LYS A 75 10.21 5.05 0.08
C LYS A 75 9.01 5.74 -0.57
N GLY A 76 7.79 5.36 -0.19
CA GLY A 76 6.56 5.99 -0.65
C GLY A 76 6.47 7.45 -0.24
N VAL A 77 6.75 7.73 1.04
CA VAL A 77 6.79 9.11 1.57
C VAL A 77 7.83 9.95 0.84
N ALA A 78 9.04 9.42 0.60
CA ALA A 78 10.08 10.10 -0.16
C ALA A 78 9.61 10.46 -1.59
N LEU A 79 8.86 9.57 -2.25
CA LEU A 79 8.32 9.82 -3.59
C LEU A 79 7.28 10.95 -3.60
N PHE A 80 6.42 11.03 -2.57
CA PHE A 80 5.48 12.15 -2.42
C PHE A 80 6.22 13.48 -2.20
N ILE A 81 7.26 13.49 -1.35
CA ILE A 81 8.07 14.69 -1.12
C ILE A 81 8.74 15.14 -2.42
N LEU A 82 9.37 14.21 -3.15
CA LEU A 82 10.01 14.50 -4.43
C LEU A 82 9.01 15.09 -5.44
N GLY A 83 7.83 14.47 -5.58
CA GLY A 83 6.79 14.98 -6.48
C GLY A 83 6.32 16.40 -6.13
N LEU A 84 6.23 16.73 -4.84
CA LEU A 84 5.87 18.09 -4.38
C LEU A 84 6.98 19.12 -4.68
N ILE A 85 8.24 18.73 -4.53
CA ILE A 85 9.40 19.59 -4.86
C ILE A 85 9.43 19.86 -6.37
N GLU A 86 9.32 18.82 -7.20
CA GLU A 86 9.29 18.96 -8.66
C GLU A 86 8.12 19.84 -9.12
N GLN A 87 6.94 19.66 -8.53
CA GLN A 87 5.78 20.51 -8.84
C GLN A 87 6.03 21.99 -8.48
N TYR A 88 6.71 22.26 -7.36
CA TYR A 88 7.07 23.61 -6.95
C TYR A 88 8.06 24.27 -7.91
N LEU A 89 9.02 23.52 -8.47
CA LEU A 89 10.01 24.06 -9.42
C LEU A 89 9.40 24.48 -10.76
N VAL A 90 8.24 23.93 -11.12
CA VAL A 90 7.56 24.18 -12.41
C VAL A 90 6.46 25.26 -12.29
N THR A 91 6.05 25.61 -11.06
CA THR A 91 5.02 26.63 -10.78
C THR A 91 5.65 28.00 -10.56
#